data_AF-A0A914LTE4-F1
#
_entry.id   AF-A0A914LTE4-F1
#
_cell.length_a   1.000
_cell.length_b   1.000
_cell.length_c   1.000
_cell.angle_alpha   90.00
_cell.angle_beta   90.00
_cell.angle_gamma   90.00
#
_symmetry.space_group_name_H-M   'P 1'
#
loop_
_entity.id
_entity.type
_entity.pdbx_description
1 polymer ?
#
loop_
_entity_poly.entity_id
_entity_poly.type
_entity_poly.pdbx_seq_one_letter_code
_entity_poly.pdbx_strand_id
1 'polypeptide(L)'
;MLVLFIKHPLSLFTSQPEYRFVAGINLASPFRTKGAISIRFRLFQCQCIFVACHLAHGKLERRILDYRRIAAQFDFNSLQKQSGKNLVHLFWFGDLNFRVLRKEELSDVAENMQKRLFRRQADFQRILAHDELSLERANGLFKGFREAIIKFPPTHKFRIDSNFYMPSRVPSYTDRVLFWTNPEPDGLIAIRYDCVWEVHCSDHKPVYCIFKMKVMKNSFKETIKINGSA
;
A
#
# COMPACT_ATOMS: atom_id res chain seq x y z
N MET A 1 -0.66 7.85 11.29
CA MET A 1 -1.81 8.74 10.98
C MET A 1 -2.28 8.41 9.57
N LEU A 2 -3.59 8.41 9.32
CA LEU A 2 -4.18 8.25 8.00
C LEU A 2 -5.20 9.38 7.80
N VAL A 3 -5.06 10.14 6.72
CA VAL A 3 -5.93 11.27 6.38
C VAL A 3 -6.44 11.08 4.96
N LEU A 4 -7.73 11.31 4.75
CA LEU A 4 -8.36 11.26 3.44
C LEU A 4 -8.96 12.61 3.11
N PHE A 5 -8.66 13.10 1.92
CA PHE A 5 -9.25 14.31 1.35
C PHE A 5 -10.08 13.92 0.14
N ILE A 6 -11.24 14.55 0.01
CA ILE A 6 -12.12 14.39 -1.15
C ILE A 6 -12.47 15.75 -1.71
N LYS A 7 -12.52 15.87 -3.03
CA LYS A 7 -13.01 17.09 -3.68
C LYS A 7 -14.44 17.35 -3.25
N HIS A 8 -14.77 18.59 -2.89
CA HIS A 8 -16.08 18.97 -2.38
C HIS A 8 -17.26 18.44 -3.24
N PRO A 9 -17.26 18.51 -4.58
CA PRO A 9 -18.38 17.97 -5.38
C PRO A 9 -18.60 16.46 -5.23
N LEU A 10 -17.58 15.70 -4.82
CA LEU A 10 -17.68 14.25 -4.64
C LEU A 10 -18.20 13.85 -3.25
N SER A 11 -18.22 14.76 -2.28
CA SER A 11 -18.68 14.45 -0.90
C SER A 11 -20.16 14.03 -0.87
N LEU A 12 -20.98 14.59 -1.78
CA LEU A 12 -22.39 14.23 -1.96
C LEU A 12 -22.61 12.78 -2.38
N PHE A 13 -21.58 12.15 -2.96
CA PHE A 13 -21.60 10.76 -3.39
C PHE A 13 -20.85 9.84 -2.43
N THR A 14 -20.49 10.33 -1.24
CA THR A 14 -19.82 9.52 -0.22
C THR A 14 -20.73 9.13 0.92
N SER A 15 -20.57 7.88 1.40
CA SER A 15 -21.11 7.51 2.71
C SER A 15 -20.25 8.12 3.82
N GLN A 16 -20.80 8.15 5.04
CA GLN A 16 -20.00 8.40 6.23
C GLN A 16 -18.83 7.39 6.28
N PRO A 17 -17.59 7.83 6.52
CA PRO A 17 -16.45 6.95 6.62
C PRO A 17 -16.46 6.19 7.95
N GLU A 18 -16.20 4.90 7.90
CA GLU A 18 -15.90 4.08 9.07
C GLU A 18 -14.41 3.87 9.18
N TYR A 19 -13.86 3.87 10.39
CA TYR A 19 -12.45 3.64 10.63
C TYR A 19 -12.21 2.57 11.68
N ARG A 20 -11.03 1.95 11.63
CA ARG A 20 -10.61 0.93 12.59
C ARG A 20 -9.11 0.99 12.79
N PHE A 21 -8.66 0.76 14.03
CA PHE A 21 -7.25 0.52 14.35
C PHE A 21 -7.06 -0.94 14.75
N VAL A 22 -5.97 -1.54 14.26
CA VAL A 22 -5.54 -2.89 14.63
C VAL A 22 -4.10 -2.81 15.09
N ALA A 23 -3.85 -3.16 16.36
CA ALA A 23 -2.49 -3.20 16.89
C ALA A 23 -1.68 -4.38 16.31
N GLY A 24 -0.38 -4.15 16.12
CA GLY A 24 0.60 -5.22 15.87
C GLY A 24 0.77 -6.14 17.09
N ILE A 25 1.62 -7.15 16.95
CA ILE A 25 1.69 -8.27 17.90
C ILE A 25 2.52 -7.96 19.14
N ASN A 26 3.54 -7.13 19.01
CA ASN A 26 4.34 -6.69 20.15
C ASN A 26 3.56 -5.66 20.98
N LEU A 27 2.83 -6.16 21.97
CA LEU A 27 2.11 -5.39 22.99
C LEU A 27 3.02 -4.91 24.14
N ALA A 28 4.30 -5.26 24.12
CA ALA A 28 5.24 -5.00 25.23
C ALA A 28 5.65 -3.51 25.36
N SER A 29 5.38 -2.67 24.36
CA SER A 29 5.61 -1.23 24.45
C SER A 29 4.32 -0.52 24.90
N PRO A 30 4.37 0.36 25.92
CA PRO A 30 3.22 1.19 26.31
C PRO A 30 2.74 2.10 25.16
N PHE A 31 3.61 2.36 24.17
CA PHE A 31 3.28 3.08 22.95
C PHE A 31 3.09 2.10 21.79
N ARG A 32 1.84 1.92 21.35
CA ARG A 32 1.47 1.09 20.20
C ARG A 32 1.77 1.81 18.89
N THR A 33 3.04 1.80 18.47
CA THR A 33 3.48 2.43 17.21
C THR A 33 3.36 1.53 15.99
N LYS A 34 3.03 0.24 16.19
CA LYS A 34 2.92 -0.79 15.15
C LYS A 34 1.50 -1.31 15.03
N GLY A 35 1.06 -1.53 13.79
CA GLY A 35 -0.32 -1.90 13.49
C GLY A 35 -0.81 -1.28 12.20
N ALA A 36 -2.13 -1.18 12.07
CA ALA A 36 -2.80 -0.62 10.91
C ALA A 36 -3.95 0.31 11.33
N ILE A 37 -4.14 1.38 10.56
CA ILE A 37 -5.37 2.18 10.57
C ILE A 37 -6.05 1.94 9.23
N SER A 38 -7.34 1.64 9.24
CA SER A 38 -8.13 1.55 8.03
C SER A 38 -9.25 2.58 8.02
N ILE A 39 -9.56 3.11 6.84
CA ILE A 39 -10.79 3.87 6.58
C ILE A 39 -11.53 3.20 5.42
N ARG A 40 -12.84 3.00 5.59
CA ARG A 40 -13.75 2.49 4.56
C ARG A 40 -14.89 3.48 4.34
N PHE A 41 -15.29 3.67 3.10
CA PHE A 41 -16.50 4.41 2.75
C PHE A 41 -16.98 3.98 1.37
N ARG A 42 -18.19 4.35 1.00
CA ARG A 42 -18.67 4.23 -0.38
C ARG A 42 -18.44 5.53 -1.12
N LEU A 43 -17.95 5.45 -2.35
CA LEU A 43 -17.95 6.54 -3.32
C LEU A 43 -18.81 6.08 -4.51
N PHE A 44 -19.95 6.71 -4.73
CA PHE A 44 -21.04 6.15 -5.55
C PHE A 44 -21.42 4.74 -5.06
N GLN A 45 -21.52 3.76 -5.96
CA GLN A 45 -21.76 2.34 -5.61
C GLN A 45 -20.46 1.54 -5.40
N CYS A 46 -19.34 2.21 -5.13
CA CYS A 46 -18.03 1.56 -4.98
C CYS A 46 -17.56 1.65 -3.54
N GLN A 47 -17.22 0.50 -2.95
CA GLN A 47 -16.62 0.46 -1.63
C GLN A 47 -15.11 0.73 -1.75
N CYS A 48 -14.64 1.82 -1.14
CA CYS A 48 -13.23 2.18 -1.10
C CYS A 48 -12.69 1.87 0.29
N ILE A 49 -11.59 1.12 0.37
CA ILE A 49 -10.96 0.71 1.62
C ILE A 49 -9.48 1.07 1.58
N PHE A 50 -9.03 1.86 2.54
CA PHE A 50 -7.63 2.26 2.69
C PHE A 50 -7.10 1.65 3.97
N VAL A 51 -5.99 0.93 3.90
CA VAL A 51 -5.30 0.31 5.03
C VAL A 51 -3.87 0.83 5.07
N ALA A 52 -3.59 1.70 6.04
CA ALA A 52 -2.26 2.25 6.29
C ALA A 52 -1.58 1.51 7.44
N CYS A 53 -0.45 0.88 7.17
CA CYS A 53 0.26 -0.01 8.10
C CYS A 53 1.64 0.53 8.49
N HIS A 54 2.04 0.20 9.70
CA HIS A 54 3.43 0.26 10.16
C HIS A 54 3.73 -1.09 10.81
N LEU A 55 4.34 -2.01 10.04
CA LEU A 55 4.62 -3.38 10.50
C LEU A 55 5.90 -3.43 11.33
N ALA A 56 6.07 -4.48 12.13
CA ALA A 56 7.26 -4.68 12.95
C ALA A 56 8.58 -4.58 12.16
N HIS A 57 9.60 -4.02 12.79
CA HIS A 57 10.98 -4.13 12.32
C HIS A 57 11.63 -5.43 12.84
N GLY A 58 12.84 -5.74 12.36
CA GLY A 58 13.62 -6.90 12.81
C GLY A 58 13.35 -8.15 11.96
N LYS A 59 13.01 -9.27 12.60
CA LYS A 59 12.82 -10.57 11.94
C LYS A 59 11.59 -10.59 11.00
N LEU A 60 11.71 -11.29 9.87
CA LEU A 60 10.68 -11.42 8.84
C LEU A 60 9.37 -12.01 9.39
N GLU A 61 9.47 -13.02 10.26
CA GLU A 61 8.32 -13.73 10.82
C GLU A 61 7.41 -12.79 11.61
N ARG A 62 7.98 -11.77 12.26
CA ARG A 62 7.19 -10.76 12.99
C ARG A 62 6.34 -9.91 12.05
N ARG A 63 6.89 -9.52 10.89
CA ARG A 63 6.15 -8.78 9.85
C ARG A 63 5.02 -9.61 9.26
N ILE A 64 5.31 -10.87 8.95
CA ILE A 64 4.31 -11.81 8.43
C ILE A 64 3.19 -12.00 9.44
N LEU A 65 3.52 -12.15 10.72
CA LEU A 65 2.53 -12.34 11.78
C LEU A 65 1.69 -11.07 11.99
N ASP A 66 2.31 -9.88 11.99
CA ASP A 66 1.58 -8.60 11.99
C ASP A 66 0.62 -8.51 10.79
N TYR A 67 1.10 -8.80 9.57
CA TYR A 67 0.25 -8.84 8.38
C TYR A 67 -0.93 -9.80 8.56
N ARG A 68 -0.70 -11.05 9.00
CA ARG A 68 -1.77 -12.05 9.17
C ARG A 68 -2.80 -11.58 10.20
N ARG A 69 -2.36 -10.98 11.31
CA ARG A 69 -3.24 -10.42 12.32
C ARG A 69 -4.10 -9.29 11.76
N ILE A 70 -3.47 -8.34 11.07
CA ILE A 70 -4.18 -7.21 10.45
C ILE A 70 -5.16 -7.74 9.40
N ALA A 71 -4.70 -8.62 8.51
CA ALA A 71 -5.51 -9.23 7.47
C ALA A 71 -6.70 -10.01 8.02
N ALA A 72 -6.58 -10.72 9.14
CA ALA A 72 -7.69 -11.43 9.76
C ALA A 72 -8.82 -10.51 10.27
N GLN A 73 -8.55 -9.24 10.54
CA GLN A 73 -9.56 -8.26 11.01
C GLN A 73 -10.41 -7.69 9.88
N PHE A 74 -9.95 -7.84 8.65
CA PHE A 74 -10.65 -7.47 7.45
C PHE A 74 -11.08 -8.79 6.83
N ASP A 75 -12.37 -9.09 6.79
CA ASP A 75 -12.83 -10.33 6.17
C ASP A 75 -12.67 -10.26 4.64
N PHE A 76 -11.41 -10.31 4.20
CA PHE A 76 -10.98 -10.23 2.81
C PHE A 76 -11.55 -11.40 2.02
N ASN A 77 -11.73 -12.55 2.67
CA ASN A 77 -12.36 -13.71 2.05
C ASN A 77 -13.83 -13.42 1.75
N SER A 78 -14.57 -12.78 2.66
CA SER A 78 -15.93 -12.32 2.35
C SER A 78 -15.95 -11.20 1.31
N LEU A 79 -15.01 -10.25 1.33
CA LEU A 79 -14.91 -9.22 0.29
C LEU A 79 -14.61 -9.83 -1.09
N GLN A 80 -13.76 -10.86 -1.15
CA GLN A 80 -13.49 -11.63 -2.36
C GLN A 80 -14.70 -12.47 -2.80
N LYS A 81 -15.43 -13.10 -1.86
CA LYS A 81 -16.62 -13.92 -2.18
C LYS A 81 -17.86 -13.10 -2.55
N GLN A 82 -17.97 -11.85 -2.09
CA GLN A 82 -19.01 -10.91 -2.52
C GLN A 82 -18.74 -10.28 -3.91
N SER A 83 -17.63 -10.67 -4.56
CA SER A 83 -17.36 -10.31 -5.96
C SER A 83 -18.50 -10.80 -6.85
N GLY A 84 -19.28 -9.86 -7.37
CA GLY A 84 -20.47 -10.15 -8.18
C GLY A 84 -21.61 -9.18 -7.95
N LYS A 85 -21.72 -8.54 -6.77
CA LYS A 85 -22.78 -7.56 -6.50
C LYS A 85 -22.29 -6.13 -6.24
N ASN A 86 -21.07 -5.93 -5.72
CA ASN A 86 -20.54 -4.60 -5.38
C ASN A 86 -19.08 -4.45 -5.85
N LEU A 87 -18.74 -3.30 -6.45
CA LEU A 87 -17.38 -2.91 -6.85
C LEU A 87 -16.60 -2.47 -5.60
N VAL A 88 -15.46 -3.13 -5.33
CA VAL A 88 -14.59 -2.86 -4.17
C VAL A 88 -13.20 -2.52 -4.66
N HIS A 89 -12.67 -1.39 -4.17
CA HIS A 89 -11.29 -0.94 -4.36
C HIS A 89 -10.59 -0.89 -3.03
N LEU A 90 -9.44 -1.56 -2.93
CA LEU A 90 -8.70 -1.66 -1.69
C LEU A 90 -7.24 -1.26 -1.90
N PHE A 91 -6.75 -0.40 -1.02
CA PHE A 91 -5.40 0.13 -1.00
C PHE A 91 -4.75 -0.28 0.31
N TRP A 92 -3.61 -0.96 0.23
CA TRP A 92 -2.82 -1.36 1.39
C TRP A 92 -1.42 -0.78 1.27
N PHE A 93 -1.04 0.10 2.19
CA PHE A 93 0.20 0.86 2.05
C PHE A 93 0.80 1.24 3.40
N GLY A 94 2.02 1.78 3.35
CA GLY A 94 2.74 2.32 4.50
C GLY A 94 4.13 1.71 4.64
N ASP A 95 4.70 1.84 5.85
CA ASP A 95 5.98 1.23 6.19
C ASP A 95 5.75 -0.25 6.56
N LEU A 96 5.85 -1.10 5.53
CA LEU A 96 5.72 -2.54 5.69
C LEU A 96 7.01 -3.18 6.25
N ASN A 97 8.10 -2.41 6.35
CA ASN A 97 9.35 -2.79 6.98
C ASN A 97 10.07 -4.03 6.41
N PHE A 98 9.63 -4.57 5.27
CA PHE A 98 10.33 -5.64 4.55
C PHE A 98 11.68 -5.14 4.03
N ARG A 99 12.67 -6.04 4.06
CA ARG A 99 14.08 -5.71 3.85
C ARG A 99 14.61 -6.39 2.61
N VAL A 100 15.60 -5.76 1.98
CA VAL A 100 16.42 -6.46 1.00
C VAL A 100 17.39 -7.36 1.77
N LEU A 101 17.34 -8.66 1.48
CA LEU A 101 18.22 -9.64 2.10
C LEU A 101 19.67 -9.33 1.70
N ARG A 102 20.59 -9.38 2.64
CA ARG A 102 22.03 -9.22 2.36
C ARG A 102 22.60 -10.57 1.92
N LYS A 103 22.92 -10.71 0.64
CA LYS A 103 23.75 -11.81 0.10
C LYS A 103 25.15 -11.31 -0.20
N GLU A 104 26.15 -12.19 -0.26
CA GLU A 104 27.52 -11.85 -0.67
C GLU A 104 27.52 -11.16 -2.05
N GLU A 105 26.64 -11.62 -2.95
CA GLU A 105 26.36 -11.07 -4.29
C GLU A 105 25.83 -9.61 -4.29
N LEU A 106 25.40 -9.10 -3.13
CA LEU A 106 24.85 -7.76 -2.96
C LEU A 106 25.79 -6.81 -2.21
N SER A 107 27.00 -7.26 -1.85
CA SER A 107 28.04 -6.40 -1.29
C SER A 107 28.37 -5.25 -2.25
N ASP A 108 28.56 -5.58 -3.53
CA ASP A 108 28.70 -4.64 -4.63
C ASP A 108 27.46 -3.77 -4.82
N VAL A 109 26.25 -4.29 -4.57
CA VAL A 109 25.00 -3.51 -4.71
C VAL A 109 24.89 -2.44 -3.63
N ALA A 110 25.19 -2.75 -2.37
CA ALA A 110 25.20 -1.75 -1.30
C ALA A 110 26.25 -0.65 -1.57
N GLU A 111 27.44 -1.04 -2.04
CA GLU A 111 28.52 -0.11 -2.39
C GLU A 111 28.18 0.73 -3.64
N ASN A 112 27.67 0.11 -4.70
CA ASN A 112 27.27 0.77 -5.94
C ASN A 112 26.07 1.71 -5.73
N MET A 113 25.18 1.37 -4.79
CA MET A 113 24.08 2.26 -4.40
C MET A 113 24.58 3.49 -3.64
N GLN A 114 25.55 3.31 -2.73
CA GLN A 114 26.23 4.45 -2.07
C GLN A 114 26.94 5.34 -3.09
N LYS A 115 27.53 4.75 -4.14
CA LYS A 115 28.16 5.46 -5.27
C LYS A 115 27.15 6.03 -6.29
N ARG A 116 25.83 5.87 -6.08
CA ARG A 116 24.75 6.34 -6.99
C ARG A 116 24.87 5.80 -8.43
N LEU A 117 25.36 4.58 -8.57
CA LEU A 117 25.59 3.95 -9.87
C LEU A 117 24.31 3.34 -10.46
N PHE A 118 23.31 3.05 -9.63
CA PHE A 118 22.01 2.59 -10.12
C PHE A 118 21.18 3.75 -10.65
N ARG A 119 21.00 3.77 -11.97
CA ARG A 119 20.27 4.83 -12.68
C ARG A 119 19.19 4.28 -13.59
N ARG A 120 19.08 2.95 -13.72
CA ARG A 120 18.19 2.30 -14.68
C ARG A 120 17.20 1.39 -13.98
N GLN A 121 16.03 1.23 -14.58
CA GLN A 121 14.98 0.36 -14.04
C GLN A 121 15.46 -1.09 -13.81
N ALA A 122 16.32 -1.61 -14.68
CA ALA A 122 16.87 -2.97 -14.55
C ALA A 122 17.64 -3.18 -13.23
N ASP A 123 18.28 -2.12 -12.73
CA ASP A 123 19.03 -2.15 -11.47
C ASP A 123 18.08 -2.35 -10.27
N PHE A 124 16.96 -1.64 -10.27
CA PHE A 124 15.95 -1.74 -9.22
C PHE A 124 15.31 -3.14 -9.18
N GLN A 125 15.08 -3.73 -10.35
CA GLN A 125 14.54 -5.10 -10.45
C GLN A 125 15.52 -6.16 -9.92
N ARG A 126 16.83 -5.98 -10.14
CA ARG A 126 17.85 -6.84 -9.53
C ARG A 126 17.82 -6.79 -8.01
N ILE A 127 17.64 -5.60 -7.42
CA ILE A 127 17.51 -5.45 -5.97
C ILE A 127 16.22 -6.11 -5.46
N LEU A 128 15.11 -5.91 -6.17
CA LEU A 128 13.81 -6.49 -5.80
C LEU A 128 13.77 -8.02 -5.88
N ALA A 129 14.65 -8.65 -6.66
CA ALA A 129 14.81 -10.11 -6.64
C ALA A 129 15.25 -10.66 -5.27
N HIS A 130 15.78 -9.80 -4.39
CA HIS A 130 16.20 -10.14 -3.04
C HIS A 130 15.38 -9.39 -1.96
N ASP A 131 14.29 -8.74 -2.34
CA ASP A 131 13.38 -8.06 -1.42
C ASP A 131 12.43 -9.07 -0.76
N GLU A 132 12.43 -9.10 0.57
CA GLU A 132 11.61 -10.03 1.36
C GLU A 132 10.13 -9.96 0.99
N LEU A 133 9.55 -8.77 0.76
CA LEU A 133 8.13 -8.68 0.39
C LEU A 133 7.88 -9.31 -0.98
N SER A 134 8.76 -9.07 -1.95
CA SER A 134 8.66 -9.64 -3.29
C SER A 134 8.73 -11.16 -3.26
N LEU A 135 9.65 -11.72 -2.46
CA LEU A 135 9.78 -13.17 -2.23
C LEU A 135 8.55 -13.76 -1.51
N GLU A 136 8.10 -13.14 -0.43
CA GLU A 136 6.96 -13.62 0.33
C GLU A 136 5.64 -13.52 -0.45
N ARG A 137 5.51 -12.53 -1.34
CA ARG A 137 4.36 -12.44 -2.25
C ARG A 137 4.35 -13.57 -3.27
N ALA A 138 5.51 -13.99 -3.77
CA ALA A 138 5.62 -15.19 -4.61
C ALA A 138 5.19 -16.46 -3.84
N ASN A 139 5.40 -16.48 -2.51
CA ASN A 139 4.95 -17.55 -1.60
C ASN A 139 3.50 -17.37 -1.10
N GLY A 140 2.74 -16.41 -1.62
CA GLY A 140 1.31 -16.24 -1.34
C GLY A 140 0.96 -15.21 -0.25
N LEU A 141 1.93 -14.47 0.30
CA LEU A 141 1.64 -13.28 1.10
C LEU A 141 0.91 -12.23 0.24
N PHE A 142 -0.07 -11.53 0.80
CA PHE A 142 -0.91 -10.58 0.04
C PHE A 142 -1.58 -11.19 -1.21
N LYS A 143 -2.00 -12.46 -1.14
CA LYS A 143 -2.66 -13.15 -2.28
C LYS A 143 -3.79 -12.31 -2.89
N GLY A 144 -3.74 -12.15 -4.20
CA GLY A 144 -4.70 -11.36 -4.99
C GLY A 144 -4.35 -9.88 -5.13
N PHE A 145 -3.54 -9.31 -4.22
CA PHE A 145 -3.10 -7.93 -4.37
C PHE A 145 -2.05 -7.79 -5.48
N ARG A 146 -2.14 -6.66 -6.18
CA ARG A 146 -1.16 -6.19 -7.14
C ARG A 146 -0.30 -5.10 -6.53
N GLU A 147 0.88 -4.92 -7.11
CA GLU A 147 1.76 -3.79 -6.85
C GLU A 147 2.26 -3.31 -8.21
N ALA A 148 2.32 -2.00 -8.40
CA ALA A 148 2.83 -1.44 -9.65
C ALA A 148 4.34 -1.67 -9.75
N ILE A 149 4.88 -1.67 -10.97
CA ILE A 149 6.33 -1.86 -11.17
C ILE A 149 7.08 -0.72 -10.48
N ILE A 150 7.96 -1.07 -9.54
CA ILE A 150 8.84 -0.12 -8.86
C ILE A 150 9.94 0.31 -9.83
N LYS A 151 10.01 1.62 -10.08
CA LYS A 151 10.98 2.29 -10.98
C LYS A 151 11.84 3.32 -10.27
N PHE A 152 11.86 3.28 -8.93
CA PHE A 152 12.59 4.20 -8.06
C PHE A 152 13.54 3.40 -7.15
N PRO A 153 14.59 4.03 -6.58
CA PRO A 153 15.54 3.36 -5.70
C PRO A 153 14.95 3.08 -4.30
N PRO A 154 15.60 2.26 -3.46
CA PRO A 154 15.13 1.96 -2.11
C PRO A 154 14.87 3.20 -1.26
N THR A 155 13.82 3.17 -0.44
CA THR A 155 13.31 4.36 0.26
C THR A 155 13.83 4.51 1.67
N HIS A 156 14.59 3.54 2.18
CA HIS A 156 15.15 3.55 3.54
C HIS A 156 16.47 2.75 3.57
N LYS A 157 17.49 3.08 4.38
CA LYS A 157 17.57 4.17 5.36
C LYS A 157 18.54 5.24 4.89
N PHE A 158 18.12 6.49 4.95
CA PHE A 158 18.96 7.65 4.63
C PHE A 158 19.58 8.28 5.88
N ARG A 159 20.68 8.99 5.71
CA ARG A 159 21.09 10.02 6.66
C ARG A 159 20.12 11.19 6.51
N ILE A 160 19.56 11.66 7.61
CA ILE A 160 18.67 12.83 7.66
C ILE A 160 19.37 14.03 7.02
N ASP A 161 18.59 14.87 6.35
CA ASP A 161 19.02 16.05 5.60
C ASP A 161 19.98 15.74 4.44
N SER A 162 19.91 14.52 3.88
CA SER A 162 20.72 14.13 2.74
C SER A 162 20.04 13.13 1.79
N ASN A 163 20.75 12.80 0.71
CA ASN A 163 20.43 11.69 -0.20
C ASN A 163 21.40 10.50 -0.07
N PHE A 164 22.16 10.45 1.01
CA PHE A 164 23.11 9.37 1.25
C PHE A 164 22.48 8.30 2.13
N TYR A 165 22.52 7.05 1.67
CA TYR A 165 22.14 5.91 2.49
C TYR A 165 23.05 5.77 3.70
N MET A 166 22.49 5.27 4.81
CA MET A 166 23.25 4.91 6.00
C MET A 166 24.19 3.73 5.70
N PRO A 167 25.53 3.88 5.81
CA PRO A 167 26.46 2.82 5.40
C PRO A 167 26.32 1.51 6.18
N SER A 168 25.85 1.60 7.43
CA SER A 168 25.63 0.45 8.32
C SER A 168 24.31 -0.28 8.06
N ARG A 169 23.57 0.07 7.01
CA ARG A 169 22.27 -0.49 6.67
C ARG A 169 22.20 -0.82 5.19
N VAL A 170 21.58 -1.95 4.89
CA VAL A 170 21.24 -2.33 3.51
C VAL A 170 20.02 -1.50 3.09
N PRO A 171 20.12 -0.72 2.01
CA PRO A 171 18.97 0.01 1.48
C PRO A 171 17.82 -0.94 1.11
N SER A 172 16.60 -0.60 1.49
CA SER A 172 15.42 -1.47 1.39
C SER A 172 14.16 -0.70 0.96
N TYR A 173 13.23 -1.40 0.31
CA TYR A 173 11.91 -0.89 -0.07
C TYR A 173 10.92 -1.14 1.07
N THR A 174 11.05 -0.38 2.15
CA THR A 174 10.18 -0.51 3.33
C THR A 174 8.79 0.07 3.10
N ASP A 175 8.71 1.11 2.26
CA ASP A 175 7.50 1.89 2.01
C ASP A 175 6.84 1.41 0.72
N ARG A 176 5.64 0.82 0.82
CA ARG A 176 5.01 0.08 -0.29
C ARG A 176 3.54 0.45 -0.47
N VAL A 177 3.04 0.32 -1.71
CA VAL A 177 1.63 0.50 -2.05
C VAL A 177 1.14 -0.71 -2.85
N LEU A 178 0.32 -1.54 -2.21
CA LEU A 178 -0.38 -2.65 -2.82
C LEU A 178 -1.85 -2.30 -2.99
N PHE A 179 -2.50 -2.94 -3.96
CA PHE A 179 -3.90 -2.68 -4.26
C PHE A 179 -4.63 -3.91 -4.78
N TRP A 180 -5.93 -3.96 -4.52
CA TRP A 180 -6.82 -5.02 -4.96
C TRP A 180 -8.15 -4.41 -5.44
N THR A 181 -8.75 -5.05 -6.42
CA THR A 181 -10.06 -4.68 -6.96
C THR A 181 -10.80 -5.95 -7.38
N ASN A 182 -12.12 -5.91 -7.33
CA ASN A 182 -13.02 -6.87 -7.99
C ASN A 182 -13.97 -6.12 -8.96
N PRO A 183 -14.76 -6.80 -9.80
CA PRO A 183 -14.49 -8.13 -10.35
C PRO A 183 -13.37 -8.09 -11.41
N GLU A 184 -13.15 -6.95 -12.04
CA GLU A 184 -12.18 -6.78 -13.14
C GLU A 184 -10.85 -6.18 -12.65
N PRO A 185 -9.69 -6.74 -13.07
CA PRO A 185 -8.39 -6.14 -12.81
C PRO A 185 -8.26 -4.68 -13.28
N ASP A 186 -8.99 -4.28 -14.33
CA ASP A 186 -8.91 -2.93 -14.89
C ASP A 186 -9.79 -1.91 -14.15
N GLY A 187 -10.50 -2.34 -13.10
CA GLY A 187 -11.24 -1.46 -12.20
C GLY A 187 -10.34 -0.47 -11.45
N LEU A 188 -9.07 -0.83 -11.24
CA LEU A 188 -8.10 -0.04 -10.51
C LEU A 188 -6.71 -0.15 -11.13
N ILE A 189 -6.26 0.92 -11.79
CA ILE A 189 -5.03 0.94 -12.57
C ILE A 189 -4.08 1.96 -11.95
N ALA A 190 -2.88 1.51 -11.57
CA ALA A 190 -1.81 2.41 -11.15
C ALA A 190 -1.22 3.12 -12.38
N ILE A 191 -1.35 4.45 -12.42
CA ILE A 191 -0.83 5.32 -13.48
C ILE A 191 0.65 5.64 -13.21
N ARG A 192 0.99 5.90 -11.95
CA ARG A 192 2.33 6.26 -11.52
C ARG A 192 2.60 5.70 -10.14
N TYR A 193 3.78 5.14 -9.92
CA TYR A 193 4.25 4.66 -8.63
C TYR A 193 5.72 5.05 -8.47
N ASP A 194 6.00 5.92 -7.51
CA ASP A 194 7.28 6.62 -7.42
C ASP A 194 7.56 7.10 -5.99
N CYS A 195 8.76 7.60 -5.76
CA CYS A 195 9.12 8.29 -4.52
C CYS A 195 9.39 9.78 -4.75
N VAL A 196 9.30 10.58 -3.68
CA VAL A 196 9.66 12.01 -3.70
C VAL A 196 11.11 12.12 -3.24
N TRP A 197 12.03 12.28 -4.18
CA TRP A 197 13.46 12.22 -3.91
C TRP A 197 13.97 13.47 -3.18
N GLU A 198 13.34 14.61 -3.45
CA GLU A 198 13.68 15.96 -2.98
C GLU A 198 13.38 16.20 -1.50
N VAL A 199 12.71 15.26 -0.83
CA VAL A 199 12.41 15.35 0.62
C VAL A 199 13.51 14.63 1.41
N HIS A 200 14.10 15.36 2.37
CA HIS A 200 15.26 14.90 3.14
C HIS A 200 15.09 14.95 4.67
N CYS A 201 13.96 15.45 5.18
CA CYS A 201 13.73 15.63 6.61
C CYS A 201 13.51 14.33 7.41
N SER A 202 13.52 13.18 6.74
CA SER A 202 13.33 11.85 7.31
C SER A 202 14.40 10.90 6.77
N ASP A 203 14.66 9.82 7.49
CA ASP A 203 15.46 8.70 7.01
C ASP A 203 14.71 7.79 6.02
N HIS A 204 13.44 8.10 5.74
CA HIS A 204 12.62 7.54 4.67
C HIS A 204 12.34 8.56 3.56
N LYS A 205 12.21 8.08 2.32
CA LYS A 205 11.64 8.85 1.20
C LYS A 205 10.12 8.65 1.12
N PRO A 206 9.32 9.73 1.00
CA PRO A 206 7.88 9.59 0.76
C PRO A 206 7.61 8.80 -0.52
N VAL A 207 6.68 7.85 -0.46
CA VAL A 207 6.22 7.05 -1.61
C VAL A 207 4.79 7.44 -1.95
N TYR A 208 4.49 7.53 -3.24
CA TYR A 208 3.14 7.79 -3.72
C TYR A 208 2.78 6.89 -4.90
N CYS A 209 1.48 6.61 -5.02
CA CYS A 209 0.93 5.91 -6.16
C CYS A 209 -0.36 6.61 -6.62
N ILE A 210 -0.45 6.91 -7.91
CA ILE A 210 -1.60 7.57 -8.54
C ILE A 210 -2.42 6.51 -9.25
N PHE A 211 -3.72 6.48 -8.98
CA PHE A 211 -4.63 5.48 -9.54
C PHE A 211 -5.70 6.10 -10.43
N LYS A 212 -6.00 5.41 -11.54
CA LYS A 212 -7.28 5.54 -12.26
C LYS A 212 -8.22 4.49 -11.68
N MET A 213 -9.34 4.94 -11.13
CA MET A 213 -10.33 4.09 -10.47
C MET A 213 -11.65 4.17 -11.21
N LYS A 214 -12.20 3.02 -11.64
CA LYS A 214 -13.56 2.93 -12.17
C LYS A 214 -14.55 3.13 -11.02
N VAL A 215 -15.57 3.95 -11.25
CA VAL A 215 -16.71 4.09 -10.35
C VAL A 215 -17.99 3.70 -11.07
N MET A 216 -18.85 2.93 -10.41
CA MET A 216 -20.19 2.62 -10.93
C MET A 216 -21.08 3.83 -10.66
N LYS A 217 -21.47 4.52 -11.74
CA LYS A 217 -22.50 5.56 -11.66
C LYS A 217 -23.85 4.89 -11.42
N ASN A 218 -24.71 5.48 -10.58
CA ASN A 218 -26.11 5.07 -10.51
C ASN A 218 -26.70 5.19 -11.92
N SER A 219 -27.20 4.09 -12.48
CA SER A 219 -28.30 4.16 -13.42
C SER A 219 -29.54 4.50 -12.61
N PHE A 220 -29.76 5.80 -12.33
CA PHE A 220 -31.09 6.24 -11.92
C PHE A 220 -32.02 5.93 -13.09
N LYS A 221 -32.75 4.82 -13.01
CA LYS A 221 -33.99 4.69 -13.77
C LYS A 221 -34.97 5.64 -13.10
N GLU A 222 -35.13 6.83 -13.67
CA GLU A 222 -36.30 7.66 -13.42
C GLU A 222 -37.53 6.85 -13.84
N THR A 223 -38.11 6.12 -12.89
CA THR A 223 -39.49 5.68 -13.00
C THR A 223 -40.28 6.42 -11.94
N ILE A 224 -40.38 7.74 -12.10
CA ILE A 224 -41.47 8.48 -11.46
C ILE A 224 -42.71 8.13 -12.27
N LYS A 225 -43.45 7.09 -11.85
CA LYS A 225 -44.85 6.97 -12.24
C LYS A 225 -45.59 8.11 -11.55
N ILE A 226 -45.82 9.19 -12.27
CA ILE A 226 -46.85 10.15 -11.89
C ILE A 226 -48.17 9.40 -12.09
N ASN A 227 -48.75 8.91 -10.99
CA ASN A 227 -50.14 8.49 -11.00
C ASN A 227 -50.98 9.76 -11.18
N GLY A 228 -51.26 10.12 -12.43
CA GLY A 228 -52.26 11.11 -12.77
C GLY A 228 -53.64 10.50 -12.50
N SER A 229 -54.22 10.84 -11.37
CA SER A 229 -55.66 10.75 -11.13
C SER A 229 -56.31 12.04 -11.61
N ALA A 230 -57.10 11.93 -12.69
CA ALA A 230 -58.24 12.78 -13.00
C ALA A 230 -59.24 11.93 -13.80
#